data_AF-A0A7C1HR14-F1
#
_entry.id   AF-A0A7C1HR14-F1
#
_cell.length_a   1.000
_cell.length_b   1.000
_cell.length_c   1.000
_cell.angle_alpha   90.00
_cell.angle_beta   90.00
_cell.angle_gamma   90.00
#
_symmetry.space_group_name_H-M   'P 1'
#
loop_
_entity.id
_entity.type
_entity.pdbx_description
1 polymer ?
#
loop_
_entity_poly.entity_id
_entity_poly.type
_entity_poly.pdbx_seq_one_letter_code
_entity_poly.pdbx_strand_id
1 'polypeptide(L)'
;MKRKQTPKSGASVNTEFTDDKKWIAASKSDPAAFRFLFDKYYGTISNYILRRTGDETLTKDLTASTFLKALDGIQHFEWKGLPFSAWLYRIATNEIHQHFRRNRKLVRLTEPRIAVLPGDSSTDSGIAAEEDQKEI
;
A
#
# COMPACT_ATOMS: atom_id res chain seq x y z
N MET A 1 31.83 -11.21 -34.67
CA MET A 1 30.90 -11.14 -33.51
C MET A 1 31.70 -11.32 -32.22
N LYS A 2 31.92 -10.25 -31.43
CA LYS A 2 32.70 -10.30 -30.19
C LYS A 2 31.75 -10.56 -29.02
N ARG A 3 31.83 -11.75 -28.40
CA ARG A 3 31.08 -12.10 -27.19
C ARG A 3 31.62 -11.25 -26.03
N LYS A 4 30.76 -10.38 -25.47
CA LYS A 4 31.08 -9.56 -24.30
C LYS A 4 31.29 -10.48 -23.09
N GLN A 5 32.48 -10.44 -22.51
CA GLN A 5 32.75 -10.97 -21.19
C GLN A 5 32.02 -10.09 -20.16
N THR A 6 31.21 -10.69 -19.30
CA THR A 6 30.75 -10.07 -18.05
C THR A 6 31.68 -10.52 -16.93
N PRO A 7 32.34 -9.61 -16.19
CA PRO A 7 33.12 -10.02 -15.03
C PRO A 7 32.19 -10.33 -13.84
N LYS A 8 32.70 -11.22 -12.99
CA LYS A 8 32.02 -12.05 -12.01
C LYS A 8 31.33 -11.29 -10.86
N SER A 9 30.14 -11.78 -10.55
CA SER A 9 29.39 -11.66 -9.30
C SER A 9 30.27 -12.06 -8.10
N GLY A 10 30.46 -11.16 -7.12
CA GLY A 10 31.13 -11.47 -5.85
C GLY A 10 31.79 -10.28 -5.14
N ALA A 11 32.29 -9.28 -5.87
CA ALA A 11 32.99 -8.14 -5.28
C ALA A 11 32.15 -6.86 -5.11
N SER A 12 31.02 -6.72 -5.84
CA SER A 12 30.23 -5.47 -5.88
C SER A 12 29.40 -5.20 -4.62
N VAL A 13 29.02 -6.23 -3.87
CA VAL A 13 28.08 -6.08 -2.75
C VAL A 13 28.69 -5.27 -1.59
N ASN A 14 30.00 -5.39 -1.35
CA ASN A 14 30.66 -4.69 -0.24
C ASN A 14 30.89 -3.19 -0.50
N THR A 15 31.04 -2.79 -1.76
CA THR A 15 31.22 -1.38 -2.13
C THR A 15 29.88 -0.62 -2.00
N GLU A 16 28.78 -1.25 -2.42
CA GLU A 16 27.44 -0.65 -2.37
C GLU A 16 26.98 -0.30 -0.95
N PHE A 17 27.35 -1.13 0.04
CA PHE A 17 27.05 -0.87 1.45
C PHE A 17 27.82 0.32 2.02
N THR A 18 29.03 0.52 1.54
CA THR A 18 29.89 1.63 1.98
C THR A 18 29.32 2.96 1.49
N ASP A 19 28.85 2.99 0.25
CA ASP A 19 28.23 4.18 -0.33
C ASP A 19 26.90 4.51 0.34
N ASP A 20 26.05 3.50 0.61
CA ASP A 20 24.78 3.75 1.30
C ASP A 20 24.98 4.27 2.71
N LYS A 21 25.91 3.70 3.48
CA LYS A 21 26.22 4.19 4.83
C LYS A 21 26.67 5.65 4.81
N LYS A 22 27.52 6.02 3.85
CA LYS A 22 27.97 7.40 3.65
C LYS A 22 26.78 8.32 3.39
N TRP A 23 25.92 7.97 2.43
CA TRP A 23 24.79 8.83 2.08
C TRP A 23 23.75 8.90 3.18
N ILE A 24 23.48 7.80 3.89
CA ILE A 24 22.60 7.79 5.06
C ILE A 24 23.11 8.73 6.14
N ALA A 25 24.41 8.66 6.48
CA ALA A 25 25.00 9.55 7.46
C ALA A 25 24.91 11.02 7.03
N ALA A 26 25.20 11.32 5.76
CA ALA A 26 25.06 12.66 5.21
C ALA A 26 23.61 13.17 5.22
N SER A 27 22.64 12.30 4.90
CA SER A 27 21.21 12.63 4.93
C SER A 27 20.69 12.99 6.32
N LYS A 28 21.35 12.54 7.39
CA LYS A 28 20.97 12.93 8.76
C LYS A 28 21.29 14.38 9.07
N SER A 29 22.38 14.92 8.49
CA SER A 29 22.78 16.33 8.65
C SER A 29 22.21 17.23 7.57
N ASP A 30 22.10 16.74 6.34
CA ASP A 30 21.66 17.50 5.17
C ASP A 30 20.61 16.68 4.39
N PRO A 31 19.32 17.04 4.46
CA PRO A 31 18.26 16.38 3.71
C PRO A 31 18.53 16.32 2.20
N ALA A 32 19.28 17.25 1.62
CA ALA A 32 19.59 17.24 0.19
C ALA A 32 20.45 16.03 -0.23
N ALA A 33 21.28 15.51 0.68
CA ALA A 33 22.09 14.31 0.44
C ALA A 33 21.23 13.05 0.23
N PHE A 34 19.96 13.05 0.66
CA PHE A 34 19.05 11.93 0.43
C PHE A 34 18.80 11.67 -1.06
N ARG A 35 19.01 12.68 -1.92
CA ARG A 35 18.90 12.53 -3.37
C ARG A 35 19.71 11.35 -3.91
N PHE A 36 20.92 11.11 -3.39
CA PHE A 36 21.75 9.99 -3.86
C PHE A 36 21.13 8.62 -3.54
N LEU A 37 20.47 8.50 -2.39
CA LEU A 37 19.72 7.30 -2.03
C LEU A 37 18.46 7.17 -2.90
N PHE A 38 17.76 8.29 -3.14
CA PHE A 38 16.60 8.32 -4.01
C PHE A 38 16.95 7.85 -5.43
N ASP A 39 17.94 8.45 -6.07
CA ASP A 39 18.35 8.13 -7.45
C ASP A 39 18.75 6.66 -7.59
N LYS A 40 19.41 6.10 -6.56
CA LYS A 40 19.80 4.68 -6.53
C LYS A 40 18.61 3.73 -6.39
N TYR A 41 17.65 4.05 -5.52
CA TYR A 41 16.59 3.11 -5.12
C TYR A 41 15.26 3.30 -5.83
N TYR A 42 15.03 4.45 -6.48
CA TYR A 42 13.76 4.81 -7.08
C TYR A 42 13.24 3.74 -8.04
N GLY A 43 14.06 3.31 -9.02
CA GLY A 43 13.64 2.33 -10.01
C GLY A 43 13.27 0.98 -9.40
N THR A 44 14.04 0.53 -8.41
CA THR A 44 13.83 -0.74 -7.72
C THR A 44 12.53 -0.75 -6.90
N ILE A 45 12.27 0.34 -6.17
CA ILE A 45 11.06 0.47 -5.34
C ILE A 45 9.82 0.70 -6.19
N SER A 46 9.91 1.57 -7.21
CA SER A 46 8.81 1.82 -8.16
C SER A 46 8.37 0.53 -8.86
N ASN A 47 9.31 -0.26 -9.39
CA ASN A 47 9.00 -1.54 -10.03
C ASN A 47 8.40 -2.56 -9.04
N TYR A 48 8.87 -2.57 -7.79
CA TYR A 48 8.31 -3.41 -6.73
C TYR A 48 6.85 -3.08 -6.41
N ILE A 49 6.52 -1.78 -6.36
CA ILE A 49 5.17 -1.29 -6.12
C ILE A 49 4.30 -1.61 -7.35
N LEU A 50 4.78 -1.32 -8.56
CA LEU A 50 4.06 -1.57 -9.81
C LEU A 50 3.64 -3.03 -9.95
N ARG A 51 4.52 -3.97 -9.62
CA ARG A 51 4.22 -5.41 -9.66
C ARG A 51 3.11 -5.84 -8.70
N ARG A 52 2.78 -5.03 -7.68
CA ARG A 52 1.75 -5.32 -6.68
C ARG A 52 0.45 -4.55 -6.91
N THR A 53 0.54 -3.35 -7.46
CA THR A 53 -0.62 -2.50 -7.74
C THR A 53 -1.19 -2.73 -9.13
N GLY A 54 -0.33 -3.02 -10.12
CA GLY A 54 -0.72 -3.11 -11.53
C GLY A 54 -1.13 -1.78 -12.16
N ASP A 55 -1.00 -0.66 -11.43
CA ASP A 55 -1.45 0.68 -11.82
C ASP A 55 -0.27 1.66 -11.74
N GLU A 56 0.07 2.29 -12.86
CA GLU A 56 1.19 3.21 -12.98
C GLU A 56 0.98 4.52 -12.20
N THR A 57 -0.24 5.06 -12.21
CA THR A 57 -0.58 6.30 -11.50
C THR A 57 -0.48 6.07 -10.00
N LEU A 58 -1.12 5.00 -9.51
CA LEU A 58 -1.04 4.62 -8.11
C LEU A 58 0.40 4.30 -7.69
N THR A 59 1.19 3.69 -8.58
CA THR A 59 2.60 3.42 -8.32
C THR A 59 3.39 4.70 -8.06
N LYS A 60 3.20 5.74 -8.87
CA LYS A 60 3.89 7.04 -8.69
C LYS A 60 3.56 7.65 -7.33
N ASP A 61 2.28 7.65 -6.94
CA ASP A 61 1.82 8.20 -5.66
C ASP A 61 2.37 7.44 -4.45
N LEU A 62 2.33 6.11 -4.49
CA LEU A 62 2.86 5.28 -3.41
C LEU A 62 4.38 5.34 -3.33
N THR A 63 5.06 5.45 -4.47
CA THR A 63 6.52 5.62 -4.52
C THR A 63 6.91 6.95 -3.87
N ALA A 64 6.25 8.05 -4.24
CA ALA A 64 6.48 9.36 -3.63
C ALA A 64 6.25 9.32 -2.10
N SER A 65 5.14 8.72 -1.67
CA SER A 65 4.80 8.55 -0.24
C SER A 65 5.84 7.72 0.51
N THR A 66 6.38 6.67 -0.13
CA THR A 66 7.41 5.80 0.44
C THR A 66 8.71 6.59 0.68
N PHE A 67 9.18 7.34 -0.32
CA PHE A 67 10.42 8.10 -0.19
C PHE A 67 10.28 9.30 0.75
N LEU A 68 9.12 9.94 0.82
CA LEU A 68 8.83 10.97 1.81
C LEU A 68 8.97 10.41 3.23
N LYS A 69 8.33 9.27 3.52
CA LYS A 69 8.43 8.60 4.82
C LYS A 69 9.84 8.09 5.12
N ALA A 70 10.56 7.67 4.10
CA ALA A 70 11.96 7.28 4.25
C ALA A 70 12.84 8.49 4.59
N LEU A 71 12.60 9.65 3.97
CA LEU A 71 13.31 10.89 4.29
C LEU A 71 13.02 11.33 5.74
N ASP A 72 11.76 11.33 6.17
CA ASP A 72 11.38 11.66 7.54
C ASP A 72 11.95 10.66 8.56
N GLY A 73 11.97 9.38 8.20
CA GLY A 73 12.43 8.28 9.04
C GLY A 73 13.96 8.12 9.11
N ILE A 74 14.72 8.74 8.20
CA ILE A 74 16.16 8.48 8.08
C ILE A 74 16.95 8.89 9.31
N GLN A 75 16.47 9.89 10.05
CA GLN A 75 17.11 10.35 11.28
C GLN A 75 17.22 9.23 12.32
N HIS A 76 16.17 8.42 12.42
CA HIS A 76 16.05 7.31 13.36
C HIS A 76 16.51 5.98 12.75
N PHE A 77 16.97 5.97 11.50
CA PHE A 77 17.46 4.76 10.87
C PHE A 77 18.79 4.33 11.48
N GLU A 78 18.87 3.05 11.85
CA GLU A 78 20.06 2.41 12.39
C GLU A 78 20.36 1.12 11.62
N TRP A 79 21.63 0.88 11.34
CA TRP A 79 22.06 -0.30 10.62
C TRP A 79 22.09 -1.53 11.54
N LYS A 80 21.02 -2.33 11.54
CA LYS A 80 20.86 -3.52 12.41
C LYS A 80 21.15 -4.85 11.68
N GLY A 81 22.11 -4.83 10.75
CA GLY A 81 22.48 -6.01 9.95
C GLY A 81 21.61 -6.26 8.72
N LEU A 82 20.64 -5.38 8.43
CA LEU A 82 19.82 -5.42 7.23
C LEU A 82 20.22 -4.29 6.26
N PRO A 83 20.15 -4.53 4.94
CA PRO A 83 20.43 -3.50 3.94
C PRO A 83 19.37 -2.39 3.99
N PHE A 84 19.76 -1.18 3.60
CA PHE A 84 18.82 -0.04 3.50
C PHE A 84 17.63 -0.34 2.58
N SER A 85 17.85 -1.10 1.50
CA SER A 85 16.79 -1.55 0.59
C SER A 85 15.70 -2.35 1.30
N ALA A 86 16.03 -3.21 2.27
CA ALA A 86 15.05 -3.97 3.04
C ALA A 86 14.14 -3.05 3.88
N TRP A 87 14.71 -1.95 4.40
CA TRP A 87 13.93 -0.94 5.11
C TRP A 87 12.98 -0.20 4.18
N LEU A 88 13.43 0.19 2.97
CA LEU A 88 12.57 0.81 1.95
C LEU A 88 11.44 -0.13 1.51
N TYR A 89 11.71 -1.41 1.28
CA TYR A 89 10.67 -2.39 0.95
C TYR A 89 9.62 -2.52 2.06
N ARG A 90 10.03 -2.42 3.32
CA ARG A 90 9.10 -2.44 4.46
C ARG A 90 8.18 -1.22 4.43
N ILE A 91 8.71 -0.03 4.19
CA ILE A 91 7.91 1.19 4.05
C ILE A 91 6.95 1.04 2.86
N ALA A 92 7.44 0.65 1.68
CA ALA A 92 6.62 0.48 0.48
C ALA A 92 5.46 -0.52 0.70
N THR A 93 5.75 -1.65 1.36
CA THR A 93 4.73 -2.65 1.69
C THR A 93 3.67 -2.09 2.62
N ASN A 94 4.07 -1.30 3.62
CA ASN A 94 3.15 -0.62 4.52
C ASN A 94 2.27 0.40 3.77
N GLU A 95 2.83 1.15 2.82
CA GLU A 95 2.07 2.10 2.00
C GLU A 95 1.02 1.40 1.15
N ILE A 96 1.41 0.32 0.46
CA ILE A 96 0.50 -0.51 -0.33
C ILE A 96 -0.65 -1.03 0.56
N HIS A 97 -0.32 -1.63 1.71
CA HIS A 97 -1.33 -2.14 2.64
C HIS A 97 -2.23 -1.02 3.19
N GLN A 98 -1.68 0.16 3.47
CA GLN A 98 -2.45 1.30 3.96
C GLN A 98 -3.43 1.80 2.89
N HIS A 99 -3.01 1.88 1.63
CA HIS A 99 -3.85 2.29 0.51
C HIS A 99 -5.03 1.32 0.34
N PHE A 100 -4.77 0.02 0.24
CA PHE A 100 -5.84 -0.97 0.07
C PHE A 100 -6.78 -1.05 1.29
N ARG A 101 -6.27 -0.87 2.51
CA ARG A 101 -7.12 -0.78 3.71
C ARG A 101 -8.05 0.43 3.67
N ARG A 102 -7.55 1.60 3.22
CA ARG A 102 -8.35 2.83 3.08
C ARG A 102 -9.43 2.65 2.02
N ASN A 103 -9.11 2.10 0.85
CA ASN A 103 -10.07 1.89 -0.23
C ASN A 103 -11.20 0.92 0.19
N ARG A 104 -10.87 -0.17 0.89
CA ARG A 104 -11.91 -1.07 1.45
C ARG A 104 -12.85 -0.38 2.43
N LYS A 105 -12.33 0.56 3.23
CA LYS A 105 -13.16 1.35 4.16
C LYS A 105 -14.09 2.31 3.42
N LEU A 106 -13.63 2.91 2.31
CA LEU A 106 -14.44 3.81 1.49
C LEU A 106 -15.59 3.08 0.80
N VAL A 107 -15.34 1.89 0.23
CA VAL A 107 -16.40 1.06 -0.39
C VAL A 107 -17.50 0.71 0.64
N ARG A 108 -17.13 0.39 1.88
CA ARG A 108 -18.12 0.11 2.95
C ARG A 108 -19.01 1.30 3.34
N LEU A 109 -18.58 2.54 3.09
CA LEU A 109 -19.36 3.74 3.41
C LEU A 109 -20.28 4.15 2.25
N THR A 110 -20.01 3.67 1.03
CA THR A 110 -20.76 4.03 -0.18
C THR A 110 -21.84 3.04 -0.54
N GLU A 111 -21.90 1.86 0.09
CA GLU A 111 -23.08 1.01 0.02
C GLU A 111 -24.23 1.68 0.78
N PRO A 112 -25.34 2.06 0.11
CA PRO A 112 -26.53 2.48 0.83
C PRO A 112 -26.94 1.30 1.69
N ARG A 113 -26.91 1.48 3.00
CA ARG A 113 -27.53 0.56 3.95
C ARG A 113 -29.02 0.59 3.65
N ILE A 114 -29.48 -0.26 2.73
CA ILE A 114 -30.90 -0.48 2.49
C ILE A 114 -31.43 -0.99 3.83
N ALA A 115 -32.04 -0.08 4.59
CA ALA A 115 -32.86 -0.46 5.73
C ALA A 115 -34.03 -1.22 5.10
N VAL A 116 -33.93 -2.55 5.11
CA VAL A 116 -35.10 -3.41 4.96
C VAL A 116 -35.98 -3.07 6.16
N LEU A 117 -36.89 -2.12 5.98
CA LEU A 117 -37.99 -1.92 6.90
C LEU A 117 -38.76 -3.25 6.89
N PRO A 118 -38.92 -3.92 8.04
CA PRO A 118 -39.77 -5.10 8.09
C PRO A 118 -41.15 -4.66 7.62
N GLY A 119 -41.58 -5.25 6.50
CA GLY A 119 -42.88 -5.01 5.92
C GLY A 119 -43.96 -5.24 6.95
N ASP A 120 -44.83 -4.23 7.06
CA ASP A 120 -46.21 -4.29 7.49
C ASP A 120 -46.84 -5.65 7.12
N SER A 121 -46.92 -6.56 8.10
CA SER A 121 -47.90 -7.63 8.10
C SER A 121 -49.03 -7.22 9.02
N SER A 122 -49.91 -6.38 8.47
CA SER A 122 -51.29 -6.22 8.90
C SER A 122 -51.90 -7.58 9.21
N THR A 123 -52.25 -7.82 10.47
CA THR A 123 -53.46 -8.54 10.87
C THR A 123 -53.79 -8.15 12.30
N ASP A 124 -54.62 -7.13 12.47
CA ASP A 124 -55.61 -7.20 13.54
C ASP A 124 -56.89 -6.46 13.13
N SER A 125 -57.93 -7.27 13.01
CA SER A 125 -59.32 -7.01 13.40
C SER A 125 -60.12 -5.88 12.76
N GLY A 126 -61.21 -6.28 12.10
CA GLY A 126 -62.44 -5.49 12.09
C GLY A 126 -63.55 -5.96 11.14
N ILE A 127 -64.56 -6.61 11.73
CA ILE A 127 -66.01 -6.54 11.38
C ILE A 127 -66.48 -7.51 10.27
N ALA A 128 -67.63 -8.18 10.28
CA ALA A 128 -68.60 -8.77 11.22
C ALA A 128 -69.76 -9.27 10.34
N ALA A 129 -70.54 -10.26 10.82
CA ALA A 129 -71.88 -10.69 10.37
C ALA A 129 -71.96 -11.42 9.00
N GLU A 130 -72.33 -12.71 8.92
CA GLU A 130 -73.66 -13.34 9.15
C GLU A 130 -74.56 -13.25 7.90
N GLU A 131 -74.78 -14.38 7.22
CA GLU A 131 -76.10 -14.91 6.79
C GLU A 131 -75.95 -16.09 5.79
N ASP A 132 -76.37 -17.26 6.29
CA ASP A 132 -77.44 -18.13 5.76
C ASP A 132 -77.32 -18.97 4.46
N GLN A 133 -77.81 -20.22 4.60
CA GLN A 133 -78.38 -21.17 3.61
C GLN A 133 -77.51 -22.14 2.76
N LYS A 134 -77.71 -23.45 3.05
CA LYS A 134 -78.38 -24.50 2.23
C LYS A 134 -77.62 -25.82 2.01
N GLU A 135 -78.33 -26.91 2.33
CA GLU A 135 -78.36 -28.28 1.74
C GLU A 135 -77.00 -28.99 1.51
N ILE A 136 -76.77 -30.23 1.96
CA ILE A 136 -77.56 -31.47 1.87
C ILE A 136 -77.21 -32.38 3.05
#